data_AF-A0A1W9MZQ6-F1
#
_entry.id   AF-A0A1W9MZQ6-F1
#
_cell.length_a   1.000
_cell.length_b   1.000
_cell.length_c   1.000
_cell.angle_alpha   90.00
_cell.angle_beta   90.00
_cell.angle_gamma   90.00
#
_symmetry.space_group_name_H-M   'P 1'
#
loop_
_entity.id
_entity.type
_entity.pdbx_description
1 polymer ?
#
loop_
_entity_poly.entity_id
_entity_poly.type
_entity_poly.pdbx_seq_one_letter_code
_entity_poly.pdbx_strand_id
1 'polypeptide(L)' 'MKAYQNSTFKFAICVKSDDPDLLTPHIVYRILPDEKSEKSNYIRVIDNEGEDYLYPADWFYCC' A
#
# COMPACT_ATOMS: atom_id res chain seq x y z
N MET A 1 1.75 -25.32 13.63
CA MET A 1 1.60 -24.05 14.35
C MET A 1 2.16 -22.96 13.43
N LYS A 2 1.32 -22.13 12.79
CA LYS A 2 1.85 -21.05 11.92
C LYS A 2 2.47 -19.99 12.82
N ALA A 3 3.77 -19.76 12.69
CA ALA A 3 4.43 -18.63 13.32
C ALA A 3 3.76 -17.35 12.82
N TYR A 4 3.06 -16.65 13.70
CA TYR A 4 2.60 -15.29 13.44
C TYR A 4 3.85 -14.43 13.47
N GLN A 5 4.45 -14.24 12.29
CA GLN A 5 5.55 -13.31 12.12
C GLN A 5 5.08 -11.97 12.67
N ASN A 6 5.85 -11.37 13.58
CA ASN A 6 5.66 -9.99 14.02
C ASN A 6 5.96 -9.08 12.83
N SER A 7 5.05 -9.06 11.85
CA SER A 7 5.13 -8.20 10.69
C SER A 7 4.84 -6.79 11.16
N THR A 8 5.88 -5.95 11.21
CA THR A 8 5.71 -4.51 11.37
C THR A 8 4.76 -4.04 10.27
N PHE A 9 3.54 -3.66 10.64
CA PHE A 9 2.58 -3.12 9.69
C PHE A 9 3.06 -1.73 9.27
N LYS A 10 3.31 -1.55 7.98
CA LYS A 10 3.57 -0.23 7.38
C LYS A 10 2.23 0.33 6.88
N PHE A 11 2.04 1.63 7.04
CA PHE A 11 0.88 2.35 6.55
C PHE A 11 1.35 3.55 5.73
N ALA A 12 0.57 3.94 4.73
CA ALA A 12 0.83 5.15 3.95
C ALA A 12 -0.47 5.90 3.66
N ILE A 13 -0.38 7.21 3.54
CA ILE A 13 -1.50 8.07 3.19
C ILE A 13 -1.53 8.20 1.67
N CYS A 14 -2.66 7.88 1.04
CA CYS A 14 -2.86 8.18 -0.38
C CYS A 14 -2.96 9.70 -0.55
N VAL A 15 -2.09 10.29 -1.37
CA VAL A 15 -2.11 11.73 -1.71
C VAL A 15 -2.58 11.98 -3.14
N LYS A 16 -2.63 10.93 -3.96
CA LYS A 16 -3.05 10.98 -5.35
C LYS A 16 -3.73 9.67 -5.73
N SER A 17 -4.79 9.79 -6.54
CA SER A 17 -5.46 8.66 -7.17
C SER A 17 -5.98 9.09 -8.55
N ASP A 18 -6.02 8.15 -9.48
CA ASP A 18 -6.71 8.28 -10.77
C ASP A 18 -8.16 7.80 -10.71
N ASP A 19 -8.45 6.82 -9.84
CA ASP A 19 -9.78 6.31 -9.55
C ASP A 19 -10.08 6.35 -8.03
N PRO A 20 -10.93 7.30 -7.58
CA PRO A 20 -11.33 7.42 -6.18
C PRO A 20 -12.03 6.18 -5.59
N ASP A 21 -12.64 5.35 -6.43
CA ASP A 21 -13.33 4.13 -5.98
C ASP A 21 -12.33 3.04 -5.59
N LEU A 22 -11.17 2.97 -6.26
CA LEU A 22 -10.06 2.08 -5.91
C LEU A 22 -9.20 2.67 -4.78
N LEU A 23 -8.75 3.91 -4.94
CA LEU A 23 -7.91 4.63 -3.98
C LEU A 23 -8.48 6.01 -3.70
N THR A 24 -8.86 6.26 -2.46
CA THR A 24 -9.41 7.54 -2.03
C THR A 24 -8.29 8.40 -1.44
N PRO A 25 -8.02 9.60 -2.00
CA PRO A 25 -7.06 10.52 -1.42
C PRO A 25 -7.37 10.89 0.04
N HIS A 26 -6.33 11.13 0.82
CA HIS A 26 -6.34 11.40 2.26
C HIS A 26 -6.80 10.24 3.15
N ILE A 27 -6.95 9.04 2.60
CA ILE A 27 -7.18 7.81 3.37
C ILE A 27 -5.85 7.09 3.62
N VAL A 28 -5.78 6.42 4.78
CA VAL A 28 -4.64 5.59 5.19
C VAL A 28 -4.83 4.18 4.67
N TYR A 29 -3.83 3.69 3.95
CA TYR A 29 -3.79 2.34 3.40
C TYR A 29 -2.70 1.51 4.06
N ARG A 30 -2.94 0.20 4.16
CA ARG A 30 -1.94 -0.76 4.66
C ARG A 30 -0.99 -1.15 3.53
N ILE A 31 0.31 -1.06 3.80
CA ILE A 31 1.35 -1.47 2.87
C ILE A 31 1.79 -2.89 3.19
N LEU A 32 1.86 -3.72 2.16
CA LEU A 32 2.41 -5.06 2.24
C LEU A 32 3.92 -4.99 1.94
N PRO A 33 4.80 -5.47 2.85
CA PRO A 33 6.23 -5.45 2.61
C PRO A 33 6.58 -6.42 1.49
N ASP A 34 7.18 -5.90 0.43
CA ASP A 34 7.70 -6.68 -0.68
C ASP A 34 9.01 -6.06 -1.19
N GLU A 35 10.13 -6.72 -0.87
CA GLU A 35 11.48 -6.25 -1.21
C GLU A 35 11.73 -6.08 -2.71
N LYS A 36 10.88 -6.68 -3.56
CA LYS A 36 11.00 -6.58 -5.02
C LYS A 36 10.33 -5.33 -5.58
N SER A 37 9.19 -4.91 -5.02
CA SER A 37 8.46 -3.73 -5.49
C SER A 37 9.10 -2.42 -5.02
N GLU A 38 9.71 -2.39 -3.83
CA GLU A 38 10.48 -1.25 -3.34
C GLU A 38 11.63 -0.84 -4.30
N LYS A 39 12.17 -1.79 -5.08
CA LYS A 39 13.23 -1.52 -6.07
C LYS A 39 12.74 -0.85 -7.36
N SER A 40 11.44 -0.87 -7.61
CA SER A 40 10.83 -0.40 -8.85
C SER A 40 10.03 0.90 -8.68
N ASN A 41 10.08 1.57 -7.51
CA ASN A 41 9.23 2.70 -7.14
C ASN A 41 7.72 2.37 -7.13
N TYR A 42 7.36 1.13 -6.81
CA TYR A 42 5.98 0.72 -6.58
C TYR A 42 5.82 0.24 -5.15
N ILE A 43 4.61 0.38 -4.62
CA ILE A 43 4.23 -0.18 -3.33
C ILE A 43 3.01 -1.08 -3.50
N ARG A 44 2.95 -2.13 -2.67
CA ARG A 44 1.88 -3.11 -2.69
C ARG A 44 0.83 -2.73 -1.65
N VAL A 45 -0.38 -2.46 -2.09
CA VAL A 45 -1.48 -1.90 -1.29
C VAL A 45 -2.70 -2.80 -1.45
N ILE A 46 -3.46 -2.96 -0.37
CA ILE A 46 -4.83 -3.47 -0.46
C ILE A 46 -5.75 -2.27 -0.66
N ASP A 47 -6.42 -2.21 -1.81
CA ASP A 47 -7.29 -1.10 -2.18
C ASP A 47 -8.68 -1.18 -1.51
N ASN A 48 -9.57 -0.26 -1.89
CA ASN A 48 -10.93 -0.18 -1.34
C ASN A 48 -11.81 -1.40 -1.69
N GLU A 49 -11.47 -2.13 -2.75
CA GLU A 49 -12.16 -3.36 -3.15
C GLU A 49 -11.62 -4.59 -2.39
N GLY A 50 -10.53 -4.41 -1.63
CA GLY A 50 -9.85 -5.49 -0.92
C GLY A 50 -8.88 -6.26 -1.82
N GLU A 51 -8.57 -5.73 -3.00
CA GLU A 51 -7.65 -6.36 -3.95
C GLU A 51 -6.20 -5.95 -3.66
N ASP A 52 -5.29 -6.89 -3.92
CA ASP A 52 -3.86 -6.70 -3.70
C ASP A 52 -3.20 -6.24 -5.00
N TYR A 53 -2.86 -4.95 -5.05
CA TYR A 53 -2.37 -4.29 -6.26
C TYR A 53 -1.08 -3.50 -6.04
N LEU A 54 -0.36 -3.22 -7.13
CA LEU A 54 0.85 -2.41 -7.15
C LEU A 54 0.53 -1.00 -7.63
N TYR A 55 0.79 -0.02 -6.78
CA TYR A 55 0.61 1.38 -7.12
C TYR A 55 1.94 2.13 -7.11
N PRO A 56 2.06 3.21 -7.89
CA PRO A 56 3.25 4.06 -7.85
C PRO A 56 3.50 4.62 -6.44
N ALA A 57 4.74 4.55 -5.97
CA ALA A 57 5.10 4.98 -4.62
C ALA A 57 4.89 6.50 -4.40
N ASP A 58 4.96 7.31 -5.47
CA ASP A 58 4.73 8.76 -5.43
C ASP A 58 3.26 9.15 -5.17
N TRP A 59 2.33 8.19 -5.24
CA TRP A 59 0.94 8.41 -4.87
C TRP A 59 0.71 8.38 -3.36
N PHE A 60 1.73 7.97 -2.60
CA PHE A 60 1.61 7.76 -1.17
C PHE A 60 2.68 8.49 -0.40
N TYR A 61 2.30 8.93 0.80
CA TYR A 61 3.22 9.43 1.80
C TYR A 61 3.34 8.40 2.92
N CYS A 62 4.52 7.77 3.04
CA CYS A 62 4.82 6.84 4.11
C CYS A 62 5.20 7.63 5.37
N CYS A 63 4.52 7.37 6.48
CA CYS A 63 4.89 7.87 7.80
C CYS A 63 6.03 7.07 8.42
#